data_AF-A0AAJ1IHF6-F1
#
_entry.id   AF-A0AAJ1IHF6-F1
#
_cell.length_a   1.000
_cell.length_b   1.000
_cell.length_c   1.000
_cell.angle_alpha   90.00
_cell.angle_beta   90.00
_cell.angle_gamma   90.00
#
_symmetry.space_group_name_H-M   'P 1'
#
loop_
_entity.id
_entity.type
_entity.pdbx_description
1 polymer ?
#
loop_
_entity_poly.entity_id
_entity_poly.type
_entity_poly.pdbx_seq_one_letter_code
_entity_poly.pdbx_strand_id
1 'polypeptide(L)'
;MPLIDAERFIKEITVNNELRKSLYRFDSSADVQDGIKECGYNFKLFEFEETINHLKTESPDEEQAIMLDEILLWWNMLMGDGSIVESDQPECSPSKCPSCSLCR
;
A
#
# COMPACT_ATOMS: atom_id res chain seq x y z
N MET A 1 -21.33 0.93 -7.08
CA MET A 1 -20.20 0.12 -7.57
C MET A 1 -19.09 0.31 -6.54
N PRO A 2 -18.75 -0.71 -5.74
CA PRO A 2 -17.85 -0.55 -4.59
C PRO A 2 -16.43 -0.07 -4.95
N LEU A 3 -15.97 -0.34 -6.18
CA LEU A 3 -14.69 0.16 -6.70
C LEU A 3 -14.60 1.69 -6.77
N ILE A 4 -15.73 2.41 -6.97
CA ILE A 4 -15.73 3.88 -7.05
C ILE A 4 -15.39 4.51 -5.69
N ASP A 5 -15.88 3.92 -4.60
CA ASP A 5 -15.60 4.47 -3.26
C ASP A 5 -14.17 4.16 -2.83
N ALA A 6 -13.62 2.99 -3.20
CA ALA A 6 -12.20 2.67 -3.01
C ALA A 6 -11.30 3.63 -3.80
N GLU A 7 -11.63 3.91 -5.07
CA GLU A 7 -10.86 4.85 -5.91
C GLU A 7 -10.88 6.27 -5.35
N ARG A 8 -12.06 6.74 -4.90
CA ARG A 8 -12.20 8.04 -4.24
C ARG A 8 -11.40 8.11 -2.94
N PHE A 9 -11.43 7.03 -2.16
CA PHE A 9 -10.63 6.95 -0.94
C PHE A 9 -9.13 7.01 -1.23
N ILE A 10 -8.63 6.26 -2.22
CA ILE A 10 -7.24 6.29 -2.67
C ILE A 10 -6.81 7.71 -3.07
N LYS A 11 -7.64 8.39 -3.86
CA LYS A 11 -7.41 9.80 -4.25
C LYS A 11 -7.41 10.76 -3.07
N GLU A 12 -8.23 10.51 -2.05
CA GLU A 12 -8.27 11.37 -0.86
C GLU A 12 -7.00 11.15 -0.02
N ILE A 13 -6.60 9.91 0.25
CA ILE A 13 -5.42 9.63 1.08
C ILE A 13 -4.11 10.08 0.43
N THR A 14 -4.03 10.20 -0.91
CA THR A 14 -2.83 10.71 -1.60
C THR A 14 -2.58 12.18 -1.35
N VAL A 15 -3.64 12.96 -1.16
CA VAL A 15 -3.55 14.42 -0.92
C VAL A 15 -3.76 14.78 0.55
N ASN A 16 -4.45 13.93 1.30
CA ASN A 16 -4.86 14.18 2.68
C ASN A 16 -4.07 13.30 3.66
N ASN A 17 -2.89 13.78 4.03
CA ASN A 17 -2.03 13.10 5.01
C ASN A 17 -2.67 12.95 6.39
N GLU A 18 -3.57 13.85 6.78
CA GLU A 18 -4.25 13.77 8.08
C GLU A 18 -5.25 12.62 8.12
N LEU A 19 -5.92 12.33 6.99
CA LEU A 19 -6.75 11.14 6.87
C LEU A 19 -5.91 9.87 7.07
N ARG A 20 -4.75 9.74 6.40
CA ARG A 20 -3.86 8.58 6.60
C ARG A 20 -3.43 8.42 8.06
N LYS A 21 -2.99 9.52 8.69
CA LYS A 21 -2.58 9.51 10.10
C LYS A 21 -3.71 9.09 11.03
N SER A 22 -4.93 9.56 10.76
CA SER A 22 -6.08 9.26 11.60
C SER A 22 -6.39 7.77 11.65
N LEU A 23 -6.06 6.99 10.62
CA LEU A 23 -6.33 5.56 10.57
C LEU A 23 -5.39 4.75 11.48
N TYR A 24 -4.19 5.25 11.79
CA TYR A 24 -3.27 4.60 12.73
C TYR A 24 -3.76 4.61 14.19
N ARG A 25 -4.84 5.34 14.51
CA ARG A 25 -5.42 5.34 15.85
C ARG A 25 -6.18 4.06 16.17
N PHE A 26 -6.46 3.24 15.17
CA PHE A 26 -7.24 2.03 15.29
C PHE A 26 -6.30 0.83 15.47
N ASP A 27 -6.64 -0.05 16.42
CA ASP A 27 -5.79 -1.18 16.81
C ASP A 27 -6.08 -2.47 16.00
N SER A 28 -7.18 -2.50 15.24
CA SER A 28 -7.58 -3.65 14.43
C SER A 28 -8.05 -3.26 13.03
N SER A 29 -7.88 -4.16 12.06
CA SER A 29 -8.35 -3.96 10.69
C SER A 29 -9.88 -3.78 10.59
N ALA A 30 -10.63 -4.39 11.51
CA ALA A 30 -12.07 -4.20 11.63
C ALA A 30 -12.42 -2.75 12.03
N ASP A 31 -11.72 -2.21 13.04
CA ASP A 31 -11.92 -0.84 13.51
C ASP A 31 -11.49 0.18 12.45
N VAL A 32 -10.40 -0.10 11.71
CA VAL A 32 -10.00 0.70 10.54
C VAL A 32 -11.11 0.72 9.50
N GLN A 33 -11.67 -0.45 9.17
CA GLN A 33 -12.73 -0.55 8.18
C GLN A 33 -14.00 0.20 8.61
N ASP A 34 -14.37 0.14 9.88
CA ASP A 34 -15.52 0.89 10.40
C ASP A 34 -15.24 2.39 10.42
N GLY A 35 -14.02 2.82 10.78
CA GLY A 35 -13.60 4.21 10.67
C GLY A 35 -13.66 4.77 9.24
N ILE A 36 -13.27 3.96 8.24
CA ILE A 36 -13.38 4.31 6.82
C ILE A 36 -14.85 4.48 6.40
N LYS A 37 -15.76 3.61 6.87
CA LYS A 37 -17.20 3.75 6.64
C LYS A 37 -17.77 5.00 7.29
N GLU A 38 -17.34 5.36 8.50
CA GLU A 38 -17.73 6.60 9.17
C GLU A 38 -17.29 7.85 8.40
N CYS A 39 -16.15 7.78 7.70
CA CYS A 39 -15.69 8.82 6.77
C CYS A 39 -16.49 8.85 5.45
N GLY A 40 -17.46 7.97 5.25
CA GLY A 40 -18.34 7.94 4.08
C GLY A 40 -17.85 7.09 2.91
N TYR A 41 -16.85 6.23 3.13
CA TYR A 41 -16.33 5.32 2.10
C TYR A 41 -16.80 3.90 2.36
N ASN A 42 -17.48 3.28 1.39
CA ASN A 42 -18.04 1.94 1.54
C ASN A 42 -17.41 0.94 0.57
N PHE A 43 -16.32 0.32 1.03
CA PHE A 43 -15.65 -0.77 0.32
C PHE A 43 -15.08 -1.81 1.31
N LYS A 44 -14.77 -2.99 0.80
CA LYS A 44 -14.11 -4.09 1.50
C LYS A 44 -12.61 -4.05 1.28
N LEU A 45 -11.83 -4.65 2.18
CA LEU A 45 -10.37 -4.61 2.11
C LEU A 45 -9.82 -5.09 0.76
N PHE A 46 -10.32 -6.21 0.23
CA PHE A 46 -9.90 -6.71 -1.08
C PHE A 46 -10.25 -5.75 -2.24
N GLU A 47 -11.33 -4.98 -2.12
CA GLU A 47 -11.75 -4.03 -3.17
C GLU A 47 -10.78 -2.85 -3.25
N PHE A 48 -10.11 -2.51 -2.14
CA PHE A 48 -9.03 -1.53 -2.14
C PHE A 48 -7.83 -2.03 -2.95
N GLU A 49 -7.39 -3.26 -2.69
CA GLU A 49 -6.26 -3.89 -3.38
C GLU A 49 -6.55 -4.08 -4.88
N GLU A 50 -7.74 -4.56 -5.22
CA GLU A 50 -8.18 -4.68 -6.62
C GLU A 50 -8.19 -3.31 -7.32
N THR A 51 -8.62 -2.25 -6.63
CA THR A 51 -8.62 -0.90 -7.20
C THR A 51 -7.21 -0.38 -7.45
N ILE A 52 -6.28 -0.60 -6.53
CA ILE A 52 -4.86 -0.24 -6.74
C ILE A 52 -4.29 -0.99 -7.95
N ASN A 53 -4.51 -2.32 -8.03
CA ASN A 53 -4.03 -3.12 -9.16
C ASN A 53 -4.63 -2.69 -10.49
N HIS A 54 -5.91 -2.31 -10.49
CA HIS A 54 -6.59 -1.77 -11.66
C HIS A 54 -5.96 -0.45 -12.10
N LEU A 55 -5.79 0.51 -11.17
CA LEU A 55 -5.16 1.80 -11.46
C LEU A 55 -3.72 1.65 -11.98
N LYS A 56 -2.94 0.72 -11.42
CA LYS A 56 -1.59 0.39 -11.92
C LYS A 56 -1.60 -0.14 -13.34
N THR A 57 -2.59 -0.96 -13.69
CA THR A 57 -2.72 -1.54 -15.04
C THR A 57 -3.11 -0.48 -16.07
N GLU A 58 -3.92 0.50 -15.66
CA GLU A 58 -4.37 1.59 -16.53
C GLU A 58 -3.38 2.75 -16.65
N SER A 59 -2.46 2.89 -15.70
CA SER A 59 -1.45 3.95 -15.71
C SER A 59 -0.23 3.59 -16.57
N PRO A 60 0.05 4.34 -17.64
CA PRO A 60 1.28 4.18 -18.42
C PRO A 60 2.49 4.88 -17.79
N ASP A 61 2.30 5.61 -16.69
CA ASP A 61 3.32 6.40 -16.01
C ASP A 61 3.96 5.64 -14.84
N GLU A 62 5.29 5.55 -14.87
CA GLU A 62 6.09 4.80 -13.90
C GLU A 62 6.06 5.48 -12.51
N GLU A 63 6.08 6.81 -12.46
CA GLU A 63 6.01 7.55 -11.19
C GLU A 63 4.68 7.30 -10.47
N GLN A 64 3.58 7.28 -11.24
CA GLN A 64 2.27 6.94 -10.70
C GLN A 64 2.20 5.50 -10.20
N ALA A 65 2.81 4.55 -10.91
CA ALA A 65 2.86 3.16 -10.48
C ALA A 65 3.62 2.99 -9.16
N ILE A 66 4.76 3.67 -8.99
CA ILE A 66 5.55 3.66 -7.74
C ILE A 66 4.71 4.21 -6.57
N MET A 67 4.03 5.34 -6.78
CA MET A 67 3.17 5.93 -5.74
C MET A 67 2.02 5.01 -5.33
N LEU A 68 1.43 4.28 -6.28
CA LEU A 68 0.41 3.27 -5.98
C LEU A 68 0.98 2.08 -5.19
N ASP A 69 2.23 1.68 -5.45
CA ASP A 69 2.92 0.64 -4.69
C ASP A 69 3.21 1.08 -3.24
N GLU A 70 3.63 2.33 -3.03
CA GLU A 70 3.81 2.89 -1.68
C GLU A 70 2.49 2.90 -0.89
N ILE A 71 1.37 3.18 -1.57
CA ILE A 71 0.04 3.15 -0.95
C ILE A 71 -0.36 1.74 -0.56
N LEU A 72 -0.09 0.75 -1.42
CA LEU A 72 -0.40 -0.64 -1.12
C LEU A 72 0.43 -1.15 0.06
N LEU A 73 1.72 -0.80 0.11
CA LEU A 73 2.58 -1.11 1.25
C LEU A 73 2.04 -0.50 2.54
N TRP A 74 1.68 0.78 2.50
CA TRP A 74 1.07 1.49 3.63
C TRP A 74 -0.20 0.78 4.13
N TRP A 75 -1.06 0.37 3.20
CA TRP A 75 -2.30 -0.34 3.51
C TRP A 75 -2.04 -1.68 4.18
N ASN A 76 -1.11 -2.49 3.65
CA ASN A 76 -0.76 -3.78 4.22
C ASN A 76 -0.20 -3.64 5.65
N MET A 77 0.66 -2.64 5.88
CA MET A 77 1.14 -2.33 7.23
C MET A 77 -0.01 -1.93 8.17
N LEU A 78 -0.95 -1.11 7.68
CA LEU A 78 -2.10 -0.66 8.47
C LEU A 78 -3.03 -1.83 8.85
N MET A 79 -3.20 -2.79 7.95
CA MET A 79 -4.06 -3.97 8.18
C MET A 79 -3.39 -5.06 9.02
N GLY A 80 -2.09 -4.91 9.35
CA GLY A 80 -1.32 -5.94 10.03
C GLY A 80 -1.00 -7.15 9.15
N ASP A 81 -1.22 -7.05 7.85
CA ASP A 81 -0.84 -8.08 6.88
C ASP A 81 0.64 -7.87 6.56
N GLY A 82 1.47 -8.29 7.50
CA GLY A 82 2.93 -8.29 7.42
C GLY A 82 3.48 -9.29 6.40
N SER A 83 2.82 -9.42 5.25
CA SER A 83 3.45 -9.93 4.04
C SER A 83 4.42 -8.86 3.57
N ILE A 84 5.59 -8.85 4.22
CA ILE A 84 6.77 -8.11 3.81
C ILE A 84 6.94 -8.43 2.32
N VAL A 85 6.62 -7.46 1.46
CA VAL A 85 7.15 -7.49 0.10
C VAL A 85 8.65 -7.39 0.32
N GLU A 86 9.34 -8.53 0.27
CA GLU A 86 10.79 -8.56 0.15
C GLU A 86 11.10 -7.63 -1.00
N SER A 87 11.53 -6.41 -0.66
CA SER A 87 12.17 -5.55 -1.62
C SER A 87 13.34 -6.38 -2.12
N ASP A 88 13.36 -6.69 -3.42
CA ASP A 88 14.50 -7.24 -4.15
C ASP A 88 15.68 -6.25 -4.11
N GLN A 89 16.14 -5.90 -2.91
CA GLN A 89 17.47 -5.38 -2.70
C GLN A 89 18.39 -6.60 -2.70
N PRO A 90 19.39 -6.68 -3.59
CA PRO A 90 20.37 -7.73 -3.50
C PRO A 90 21.13 -7.54 -2.18
N GLU A 91 20.78 -8.34 -1.18
CA GLU A 91 21.59 -8.49 0.02
C GLU A 91 22.93 -9.12 -0.38
N CYS A 92 23.90 -8.29 -0.74
CA CYS A 92 25.30 -8.69 -0.73
C CYS A 92 25.72 -8.92 0.73
N SER A 93 25.33 -10.06 1.29
CA SER A 93 25.81 -10.56 2.57
C SER A 93 27.25 -11.05 2.41
N PRO A 94 28.24 -10.51 3.17
CA PRO A 94 29.66 -10.83 3.03
C PRO A 94 30.00 -12.29 3.40
N SER A 95 29.06 -13.04 3.96
CA SER A 95 29.26 -14.41 4.42
C SER A 95 29.08 -15.48 3.33
N LYS A 96 28.62 -15.12 2.12
CA LYS A 96 28.30 -16.11 1.06
C LYS A 96 29.01 -15.92 -0.29
N CYS A 97 29.93 -14.96 -0.44
CA CYS A 97 30.63 -14.75 -1.71
C CYS A 97 32.14 -14.64 -1.54
N PRO A 98 32.91 -15.74 -1.64
CA PRO A 98 34.37 -15.66 -1.67
C PRO A 98 34.93 -15.13 -3.02
N SER A 99 34.09 -14.66 -3.95
CA SER A 99 34.53 -14.28 -5.31
C SER A 99 33.72 -13.17 -5.98
N CYS A 100 33.11 -12.23 -5.24
CA CYS A 100 32.47 -11.08 -5.88
C CYS A 100 33.50 -9.97 -6.18
N SER A 101 33.78 -9.74 -7.46
CA SER A 101 34.75 -8.74 -7.98
C SER A 101 34.27 -7.28 -7.88
N LEU A 102 33.08 -7.04 -7.31
CA LEU A 102 32.46 -5.71 -7.15
C LEU A 102 32.65 -5.08 -5.76
N CYS A 103 33.25 -5.79 -4.80
CA CYS A 103 33.64 -5.25 -3.48
C CYS A 103 35.15 -4.93 -3.41
N ARG A 104 35.74 -4.46 -4.51
CA ARG A 104 37.18 -4.17 -4.57
C ARG A 104 37.49 -2.73 -4.19
#